data_AF-A0A2J5NFS6-F1
#
_entry.id   AF-A0A2J5NFS6-F1
#
_cell.length_a   1.000
_cell.length_b   1.000
_cell.length_c   1.000
_cell.angle_alpha   90.00
_cell.angle_beta   90.00
_cell.angle_gamma   90.00
#
_symmetry.space_group_name_H-M   'P 1'
#
loop_
_entity.id
_entity.type
_entity.pdbx_description
1 polymer ?
#
loop_
_entity_poly.entity_id
_entity_poly.type
_entity_poly.pdbx_seq_one_letter_code
_entity_poly.pdbx_strand_id
1 'polypeptide(L)'
;YAVSQIPAGFFIARRGTRGLVSLSIFGFSAFTWLMGTVSSVFGLKMVRLGLGLSEGPCPVGLASTINNWFPPKEKATATGVYIAATMFAPIIVPPLAVWIAVTWGWRWVFFSFAIPGIVAAVAWYLLVKSTPAESGFVSQRELEEINAGRETDKNAVRENILIADRFTWLDKIIRVKKMAPVDTAKGLFTSKNILGDCLAYFM
;
A
#
# COMPACT_ATOMS: atom_id res chain seq x y z
N TYR A 1 -4.98 6.30 8.95
CA TYR A 1 -4.61 5.57 7.73
C TYR A 1 -5.28 6.12 6.46
N ALA A 2 -6.61 6.29 6.37
CA ALA A 2 -7.25 6.71 5.10
C ALA A 2 -6.87 8.14 4.64
N VAL A 3 -6.84 9.12 5.56
CA VAL A 3 -6.40 10.50 5.25
C VAL A 3 -4.92 10.54 4.84
N SER A 4 -4.10 9.63 5.39
CA SER A 4 -2.67 9.54 5.07
C SER A 4 -2.38 8.79 3.76
N GLN A 5 -3.32 7.98 3.27
CA GLN A 5 -3.15 7.23 2.01
C GLN A 5 -3.19 8.15 0.78
N ILE A 6 -4.05 9.18 0.79
CA ILE A 6 -4.22 10.10 -0.34
C ILE A 6 -2.93 10.91 -0.62
N PRO A 7 -2.31 11.57 0.38
CA PRO A 7 -1.02 12.26 0.20
C PRO A 7 0.11 11.29 -0.13
N ALA A 8 0.10 10.09 0.47
CA ALA A 8 1.11 9.08 0.23
C ALA A 8 1.18 8.63 -1.22
N GLY A 9 0.03 8.40 -1.87
CA GLY A 9 -0.02 8.04 -3.29
C GLY A 9 0.60 9.13 -4.18
N PHE A 10 0.34 10.40 -3.89
CA PHE A 10 0.96 11.51 -4.61
C PHE A 10 2.47 11.61 -4.37
N PHE A 11 2.92 11.32 -3.15
CA PHE A 11 4.33 11.35 -2.78
C PHE A 11 5.13 10.19 -3.42
N ILE A 12 4.53 9.00 -3.51
CA ILE A 12 5.09 7.84 -4.21
C ILE A 12 5.31 8.18 -5.69
N ALA A 13 4.35 8.84 -6.33
CA ALA A 13 4.44 9.22 -7.74
C ALA A 13 5.59 10.22 -8.03
N ARG A 14 6.04 11.01 -7.04
CA ARG A 14 7.10 12.01 -7.22
C ARG A 14 8.48 11.60 -6.71
N ARG A 15 8.56 10.84 -5.61
CA ARG A 15 9.83 10.53 -4.91
C ARG A 15 10.19 9.05 -4.87
N GLY A 16 9.38 8.20 -5.48
CA GLY A 16 9.61 6.75 -5.53
C GLY A 16 9.14 6.01 -4.29
N THR A 17 8.96 4.70 -4.42
CA THR A 17 8.39 3.81 -3.39
C THR A 17 9.36 3.47 -2.26
N ARG A 18 10.67 3.36 -2.54
CA ARG A 18 11.68 2.88 -1.58
C ARG A 18 11.72 3.68 -0.29
N GLY A 19 11.89 5.01 -0.42
CA GLY A 19 12.06 5.90 0.73
C GLY A 19 10.78 6.01 1.57
N LEU A 20 9.62 6.07 0.92
CA LEU A 20 8.36 6.24 1.63
C LEU A 20 7.94 4.98 2.39
N VAL A 21 8.07 3.79 1.78
CA VAL A 21 7.73 2.52 2.46
C VAL A 21 8.65 2.27 3.64
N SER A 22 9.97 2.46 3.47
CA SER A 22 10.91 2.30 4.58
C SER A 22 10.65 3.29 5.73
N LEU A 23 10.41 4.58 5.40
CA LEU A 23 10.07 5.60 6.41
C LEU A 23 8.77 5.27 7.15
N SER A 24 7.78 4.73 6.44
CA SER A 24 6.53 4.27 7.04
C SER A 24 6.72 3.10 8.00
N ILE A 25 7.46 2.07 7.61
CA ILE A 25 7.72 0.90 8.47
C ILE A 25 8.56 1.33 9.69
N PHE A 26 9.56 2.19 9.48
CA PHE A 26 10.36 2.73 10.56
C PHE A 26 9.52 3.58 11.53
N GLY A 27 8.72 4.50 11.01
CA GLY A 27 7.82 5.34 11.79
C GLY A 27 6.82 4.51 12.60
N PHE A 28 6.19 3.52 11.96
CA PHE A 28 5.29 2.57 12.63
C PHE A 28 5.98 1.87 13.80
N SER A 29 7.20 1.37 13.59
CA SER A 29 7.96 0.66 14.62
C SER A 29 8.42 1.58 15.75
N ALA A 30 8.84 2.81 15.42
CA ALA A 30 9.24 3.82 16.40
C ALA A 30 8.05 4.27 17.28
N PHE A 31 6.88 4.52 16.68
CA PHE A 31 5.66 4.83 17.44
C PHE A 31 5.18 3.64 18.27
N THR A 32 5.36 2.41 17.78
CA THR A 32 5.08 1.19 18.56
C THR A 32 5.98 1.13 19.80
N TRP A 33 7.28 1.40 19.66
CA TRP A 33 8.20 1.49 20.80
C TRP A 33 7.77 2.58 21.80
N LEU A 34 7.45 3.78 21.31
CA LEU A 34 6.99 4.89 22.13
C LEU A 34 5.71 4.54 22.91
N MET A 35 4.83 3.71 22.36
CA MET A 35 3.63 3.26 23.07
C MET A 35 3.95 2.44 24.33
N GLY A 36 5.08 1.73 24.33
CA GLY A 36 5.57 0.99 25.50
C GLY A 36 6.16 1.88 26.60
N THR A 37 6.56 3.13 26.32
CA THR A 37 7.16 4.04 27.31
C THR A 37 6.16 5.01 27.93
N VAL A 38 5.12 5.39 27.19
CA VAL A 38 4.11 6.36 27.62
C VAL A 38 3.29 5.83 28.81
N SER A 39 3.03 6.70 29.78
CA SER A 39 2.17 6.46 30.95
C SER A 39 0.97 7.42 31.02
N SER A 40 0.91 8.43 30.14
CA SER A 40 -0.16 9.43 30.12
C SER A 40 -1.19 9.12 29.02
N VAL A 41 -2.47 9.30 29.34
CA VAL A 41 -3.59 9.14 28.41
C VAL A 41 -3.47 10.08 27.21
N PHE A 42 -3.02 11.32 27.42
CA PHE A 42 -2.79 12.26 26.32
C PHE A 42 -1.64 11.82 25.41
N GLY A 43 -0.55 11.33 26.00
CA GLY A 43 0.58 10.78 25.25
C GLY A 43 0.17 9.59 24.39
N LEU A 44 -0.67 8.69 24.92
CA LEU A 44 -1.16 7.53 24.18
C LEU A 44 -1.99 7.94 22.95
N LYS A 45 -2.84 8.96 23.09
CA LYS A 45 -3.60 9.51 21.96
C LYS A 45 -2.67 10.06 20.88
N MET A 46 -1.66 10.84 21.25
CA MET A 46 -0.72 11.42 20.29
C MET A 46 0.11 10.36 19.56
N VAL A 47 0.65 9.37 20.28
CA VAL A 47 1.39 8.26 19.67
C VAL A 47 0.51 7.46 18.73
N ARG A 48 -0.78 7.25 19.07
CA ARG A 48 -1.72 6.52 18.20
C ARG A 48 -2.05 7.27 16.91
N LEU A 49 -2.13 8.60 16.97
CA LEU A 49 -2.25 9.44 15.77
C LEU A 49 -1.01 9.32 14.87
N GLY A 50 0.19 9.40 15.46
CA GLY A 50 1.45 9.23 14.73
C GLY A 50 1.60 7.85 14.08
N LEU A 51 1.19 6.80 14.79
CA LEU A 51 1.18 5.43 14.28
C LEU A 51 0.25 5.30 13.06
N GLY A 52 -0.98 5.81 13.16
CA GLY A 52 -1.95 5.77 12.07
C GLY A 52 -1.58 6.61 10.85
N LEU A 53 -0.75 7.65 11.02
CA LEU A 53 -0.17 8.45 9.94
C LEU A 53 0.98 7.70 9.24
N SER A 54 1.79 6.97 10.01
CA SER A 54 2.94 6.22 9.52
C SER A 54 2.55 4.96 8.75
N GLU A 55 1.45 4.31 9.14
CA GLU A 55 0.94 3.10 8.49
C GLU A 55 0.35 3.35 7.10
N GLY A 56 -0.31 4.50 6.90
CA GLY A 56 -1.08 4.81 5.68
C GLY A 56 -0.34 4.64 4.36
N PRO A 57 0.93 5.07 4.21
CA PRO A 57 1.67 4.93 2.96
C PRO A 57 2.10 3.49 2.61
N CYS A 58 2.14 2.58 3.59
CA CYS A 58 2.65 1.22 3.42
C CYS A 58 1.88 0.40 2.37
N PRO A 59 0.54 0.25 2.45
CA PRO A 59 -0.22 -0.53 1.47
C PRO A 59 -0.15 0.06 0.05
N VAL A 60 -0.12 1.40 -0.08
CA VAL A 60 0.00 2.06 -1.39
C VAL A 60 1.37 1.82 -2.00
N GLY A 61 2.42 1.91 -1.19
CA GLY A 61 3.79 1.66 -1.63
C GLY A 61 4.06 0.20 -1.97
N LEU A 62 3.49 -0.74 -1.21
CA LEU A 62 3.57 -2.17 -1.51
C LEU A 62 2.84 -2.53 -2.80
N ALA A 63 1.61 -2.03 -2.99
CA ALA A 63 0.86 -2.24 -4.23
C ALA A 63 1.59 -1.63 -5.45
N SER A 64 2.19 -0.44 -5.30
CA SER A 64 3.01 0.17 -6.35
C SER A 64 4.28 -0.63 -6.63
N THR A 65 4.91 -1.19 -5.59
CA THR A 65 6.10 -2.05 -5.73
C THR A 65 5.77 -3.34 -6.48
N ILE A 66 4.68 -4.03 -6.12
CA ILE A 66 4.21 -5.24 -6.81
C ILE A 66 3.95 -4.94 -8.29
N ASN A 67 3.28 -3.81 -8.57
CA ASN A 67 3.02 -3.38 -9.94
C ASN A 67 4.27 -3.06 -10.77
N ASN A 68 5.34 -2.64 -10.10
CA ASN A 68 6.60 -2.25 -10.73
C ASN A 68 7.60 -3.39 -10.88
N TRP A 69 7.52 -4.42 -10.03
CA TRP A 69 8.49 -5.52 -9.97
C TRP A 69 7.98 -6.82 -10.61
N PHE A 70 6.66 -7.05 -10.69
CA PHE A 70 6.13 -8.30 -11.23
C PHE A 70 5.46 -8.12 -12.60
N PRO A 71 5.62 -9.07 -13.54
CA PRO A 71 4.90 -9.07 -14.80
C PRO A 71 3.40 -9.34 -14.59
N PRO A 72 2.50 -8.87 -15.47
CA PRO A 72 1.05 -8.97 -15.29
C PRO A 72 0.53 -10.37 -14.95
N LYS A 73 1.14 -11.41 -15.53
CA LYS A 73 0.78 -12.82 -15.29
C LYS A 73 1.04 -13.28 -13.85
N GLU A 74 2.02 -12.70 -13.16
CA GLU A 74 2.45 -13.12 -11.82
C GLU A 74 1.98 -12.14 -10.73
N LYS A 75 1.55 -10.94 -11.10
CA LYS A 75 1.02 -9.92 -10.16
C LYS A 75 -0.11 -10.45 -9.29
N ALA A 76 -1.02 -11.25 -9.85
CA ALA A 76 -2.15 -11.82 -9.11
C ALA A 76 -1.66 -12.77 -8.02
N THR A 77 -0.68 -13.63 -8.32
CA THR A 77 -0.06 -14.54 -7.36
C THR A 77 0.67 -13.79 -6.27
N ALA A 78 1.49 -12.80 -6.63
CA ALA A 78 2.23 -11.97 -5.67
C ALA A 78 1.29 -11.21 -4.73
N THR A 79 0.20 -10.66 -5.26
CA THR A 79 -0.84 -10.00 -4.47
C THR A 79 -1.59 -11.00 -3.58
N GLY A 80 -1.88 -12.20 -4.10
CA GLY A 80 -2.51 -13.28 -3.34
C GLY A 80 -1.67 -13.71 -2.13
N VAL A 81 -0.35 -13.87 -2.31
CA VAL A 81 0.59 -14.17 -1.21
C VAL A 81 0.62 -13.03 -0.19
N TYR A 82 0.63 -11.78 -0.64
CA TYR A 82 0.57 -10.61 0.25
C TYR A 82 -0.70 -10.58 1.11
N ILE A 83 -1.86 -10.84 0.50
CA ILE A 83 -3.14 -10.91 1.21
C ILE A 83 -3.15 -12.09 2.18
N ALA A 84 -2.67 -13.26 1.77
CA ALA A 84 -2.58 -14.44 2.63
C ALA A 84 -1.72 -14.17 3.87
N ALA A 85 -0.56 -13.53 3.69
CA ALA A 85 0.31 -13.13 4.81
C ALA A 85 -0.40 -12.15 5.76
N THR A 86 -1.15 -11.18 5.22
CA THR A 86 -1.91 -10.20 6.00
C THR A 86 -3.03 -10.86 6.81
N MET A 87 -3.69 -11.89 6.29
CA MET A 87 -4.73 -12.65 7.00
C MET A 87 -4.15 -13.64 8.01
N PHE A 88 -2.92 -14.13 7.76
CA PHE A 88 -2.26 -15.10 8.63
C PHE A 88 -1.63 -14.46 9.86
N ALA A 89 -1.05 -13.26 9.74
CA ALA A 89 -0.39 -12.58 10.85
C ALA A 89 -1.29 -12.39 12.10
N PRO A 90 -2.57 -11.98 12.00
CA PRO A 90 -3.49 -11.88 13.13
C PRO A 90 -3.78 -13.19 13.86
N ILE A 91 -3.46 -14.34 13.28
CA ILE A 91 -3.65 -15.65 13.92
C ILE A 91 -2.52 -15.93 14.93
N ILE A 92 -1.28 -15.58 14.55
CA ILE A 92 -0.08 -15.90 15.34
C ILE A 92 0.29 -14.78 16.32
N VAL A 93 0.13 -13.53 15.91
CA VAL A 93 0.61 -12.36 16.67
C VAL A 93 -0.08 -12.21 18.04
N PRO A 94 -1.43 -12.34 18.17
CA PRO A 94 -2.08 -12.17 19.48
C PRO A 94 -1.70 -13.22 20.53
N PRO A 95 -1.66 -14.54 20.23
CA PRO A 95 -1.16 -15.52 21.18
C PRO A 95 0.27 -15.23 21.66
N LEU A 96 1.15 -14.85 20.73
CA LEU A 96 2.53 -14.47 21.06
C LEU A 96 2.57 -13.22 21.95
N ALA A 97 1.75 -12.21 21.65
CA ALA A 97 1.64 -11.00 22.44
C ALA A 97 1.14 -11.27 23.87
N VAL A 98 0.14 -12.16 24.03
CA VAL A 98 -0.37 -12.57 25.35
C VAL A 98 0.72 -13.29 26.15
N TRP A 99 1.45 -14.21 25.52
CA TRP A 99 2.54 -14.94 26.18
C TRP A 99 3.63 -13.98 26.70
N ILE A 100 4.04 -13.00 25.89
CA ILE A 100 4.99 -11.94 26.30
C ILE A 100 4.40 -11.07 27.42
N ALA A 101 3.11 -10.71 27.32
CA ALA A 101 2.46 -9.85 28.29
C ALA A 101 2.36 -10.50 29.68
N VAL A 102 2.12 -11.81 29.75
CA VAL A 102 1.99 -12.55 31.02
C VAL A 102 3.35 -12.79 31.67
N THR A 103 4.41 -12.99 30.88
CA THR A 103 5.76 -13.32 31.39
C THR A 103 6.55 -12.08 31.81
N TRP A 104 6.55 -11.03 30.99
CA TRP A 104 7.36 -9.83 31.23
C TRP A 104 6.52 -8.56 31.46
N GLY A 105 5.23 -8.61 31.18
CA GLY A 105 4.32 -7.47 31.28
C GLY A 105 3.97 -6.87 29.92
N TRP A 106 2.83 -6.19 29.87
CA TRP A 106 2.26 -5.64 28.64
C TRP A 106 3.17 -4.62 27.92
N ARG A 107 4.06 -3.93 28.63
CA ARG A 107 5.00 -2.95 28.03
C ARG A 107 6.03 -3.62 27.13
N TRP A 108 6.45 -4.84 27.48
CA TRP A 108 7.46 -5.59 26.72
C TRP A 108 6.94 -6.13 25.39
N VAL A 109 5.62 -6.27 25.24
CA VAL A 109 4.98 -6.57 23.96
C VAL A 109 5.39 -5.53 22.93
N PHE A 110 5.27 -4.24 23.27
CA PHE A 110 5.59 -3.15 22.36
C PHE A 110 7.06 -3.11 21.96
N PHE A 111 7.98 -3.31 22.91
CA PHE A 111 9.42 -3.35 22.60
C PHE A 111 9.79 -4.56 21.73
N SER A 112 9.21 -5.73 22.04
CA SER A 112 9.49 -6.97 21.31
C SER A 112 8.99 -6.92 19.87
N PHE A 113 7.85 -6.26 19.59
CA PHE A 113 7.34 -6.09 18.22
C PHE A 113 7.98 -4.91 17.47
N ALA A 114 8.48 -3.89 18.17
CA ALA A 114 9.15 -2.76 17.54
C ALA A 114 10.51 -3.15 16.93
N ILE A 115 11.28 -4.02 17.58
CA ILE A 115 12.63 -4.41 17.12
C ILE A 115 12.59 -5.08 15.73
N PRO A 116 11.79 -6.15 15.48
CA PRO A 116 11.68 -6.76 14.16
C PRO A 116 11.18 -5.78 13.11
N GLY A 117 10.30 -4.85 13.49
CA GLY A 117 9.80 -3.82 12.57
C GLY A 117 10.89 -2.85 12.10
N ILE A 118 11.79 -2.42 13.00
CA ILE A 118 12.95 -1.59 12.63
C ILE A 118 13.90 -2.37 11.72
N VAL A 119 14.19 -3.64 12.06
CA VAL A 119 15.05 -4.50 11.24
C VAL A 119 14.44 -4.69 9.84
N ALA A 120 13.13 -4.91 9.75
CA ALA A 120 12.42 -5.01 8.48
C ALA A 120 12.45 -3.69 7.68
N ALA A 121 12.38 -2.52 8.34
CA ALA A 121 12.49 -1.23 7.67
C ALA A 121 13.87 -1.03 7.02
N VAL A 122 14.93 -1.43 7.72
CA VAL A 122 16.31 -1.37 7.23
C VAL A 122 16.51 -2.39 6.11
N ALA A 123 16.06 -3.64 6.30
CA ALA A 123 16.11 -4.67 5.28
C ALA A 123 15.38 -4.24 4.00
N TRP A 124 14.19 -3.64 4.14
CA TRP A 124 13.45 -3.07 3.01
C TRP A 124 14.23 -1.97 2.31
N TYR A 125 14.82 -1.04 3.07
CA TYR A 125 15.62 0.04 2.49
C TYR A 125 16.82 -0.48 1.70
N LEU A 126 17.47 -1.55 2.17
CA LEU A 126 18.66 -2.11 1.53
C LEU A 126 18.32 -3.02 0.33
N LEU A 127 17.30 -3.86 0.47
CA LEU A 127 16.95 -4.90 -0.51
C LEU A 127 16.02 -4.40 -1.61
N VAL A 128 15.04 -3.56 -1.28
CA VAL A 128 14.00 -3.14 -2.22
C VAL A 128 14.34 -1.79 -2.83
N LYS A 129 14.77 -1.81 -4.10
CA LYS A 129 15.02 -0.57 -4.86
C LYS A 129 13.75 -0.06 -5.54
N SER A 130 13.69 1.26 -5.75
CA SER A 130 12.51 1.95 -6.31
C SER A 130 12.16 1.49 -7.72
N THR A 131 13.16 1.12 -8.51
CA THR A 131 12.99 0.57 -9.86
C THR A 131 13.75 -0.74 -10.00
N PRO A 132 13.21 -1.72 -10.75
CA PRO A 132 13.93 -2.96 -11.04
C PRO A 132 15.22 -2.69 -11.82
N ALA A 133 15.27 -1.62 -12.61
CA ALA A 133 16.46 -1.20 -13.36
C ALA A 133 17.62 -0.69 -12.48
N GLU A 134 17.32 -0.18 -11.28
CA GLU A 134 18.37 0.20 -10.32
C GLU A 134 18.92 -0.99 -9.55
N SER A 135 18.23 -2.15 -9.57
CA SER A 135 18.61 -3.32 -8.78
C SER A 135 19.69 -4.13 -9.50
N GLY A 136 20.76 -4.46 -8.77
CA GLY A 136 21.86 -5.28 -9.31
C GLY A 136 21.55 -6.79 -9.33
N PHE A 137 20.34 -7.17 -8.94
CA PHE A 137 19.89 -8.56 -8.81
C PHE A 137 18.93 -8.99 -9.93
N VAL A 138 18.46 -8.05 -10.77
CA VAL A 138 17.53 -8.36 -11.87
C VAL A 138 18.31 -8.63 -13.14
N SER A 139 18.06 -9.78 -13.76
CA SER A 139 18.66 -10.14 -15.04
C SER A 139 18.06 -9.28 -16.17
N GLN A 140 18.84 -8.99 -17.22
CA GLN A 140 18.32 -8.21 -18.36
C GLN A 140 17.08 -8.85 -19.01
N ARG A 141 17.01 -10.19 -18.99
CA ARG A 141 15.85 -10.95 -19.50
C ARG A 141 14.58 -10.72 -18.69
N GLU A 142 14.69 -10.60 -17.37
CA GLU A 142 13.54 -10.29 -16.49
C GLU A 142 13.09 -8.84 -16.66
N LEU A 143 14.03 -7.91 -16.85
CA LEU A 143 13.73 -6.50 -17.15
C LEU A 143 12.90 -6.37 -18.44
N GLU A 144 13.26 -7.10 -19.49
CA GLU A 144 12.54 -7.13 -20.76
C GLU A 144 11.12 -7.70 -20.59
N GLU A 145 10.95 -8.79 -19.85
CA GLU A 145 9.63 -9.38 -19.58
C GLU A 145 8.72 -8.46 -18.76
N ILE A 146 9.26 -7.77 -17.74
CA ILE A 146 8.52 -6.79 -16.94
C ILE A 146 8.08 -5.59 -17.80
N ASN A 147 8.96 -5.11 -18.69
CA ASN A 147 8.66 -3.97 -19.57
C ASN A 147 7.70 -4.35 -20.71
N ALA A 148 7.88 -5.52 -21.34
CA ALA A 148 6.97 -6.03 -22.36
C ALA A 148 5.54 -6.19 -21.80
N GLY A 149 5.41 -6.73 -20.59
CA GLY A 149 4.12 -6.81 -19.89
C GLY A 149 3.47 -5.45 -19.60
N ARG A 150 4.25 -4.39 -19.36
CA ARG A 150 3.72 -3.03 -19.18
C ARG A 150 3.20 -2.42 -20.48
N GLU A 151 3.87 -2.65 -21.61
CA GLU A 151 3.41 -2.12 -22.90
C GLU A 151 2.14 -2.84 -23.38
N THR A 152 2.04 -4.15 -23.18
CA THR A 152 0.83 -4.91 -23.49
C THR A 152 -0.36 -4.43 -22.66
N ASP A 153 -0.18 -4.15 -21.37
CA ASP A 153 -1.26 -3.69 -20.47
C ASP A 153 -1.73 -2.27 -20.82
N LYS A 154 -0.80 -1.36 -21.16
CA LYS A 154 -1.15 0.00 -21.66
C LYS A 154 -1.93 -0.04 -22.97
N ASN A 155 -1.56 -0.94 -23.89
CA ASN A 155 -2.24 -1.08 -25.17
C ASN A 155 -3.60 -1.78 -25.02
N ALA A 156 -3.71 -2.80 -24.17
CA ALA A 156 -4.98 -3.49 -23.87
C ALA A 156 -6.00 -2.58 -23.14
N VAL A 157 -5.55 -1.72 -22.22
CA VAL A 157 -6.42 -0.71 -21.59
C VAL A 157 -6.87 0.33 -22.62
N ARG A 158 -6.00 0.72 -23.56
CA ARG A 158 -6.40 1.62 -24.67
C ARG A 158 -7.37 0.96 -25.65
N GLU A 159 -7.21 -0.33 -25.95
CA GLU A 159 -8.14 -1.09 -26.79
C GLU A 159 -9.50 -1.32 -26.11
N ASN A 160 -9.55 -1.63 -24.80
CA ASN A 160 -10.80 -1.81 -24.06
C ASN A 160 -11.58 -0.51 -23.81
N ILE A 161 -10.98 0.67 -24.07
CA ILE A 161 -11.68 1.97 -24.08
C ILE A 161 -12.38 2.22 -25.44
N LEU A 162 -12.22 1.33 -26.43
CA LEU A 162 -13.14 1.24 -27.55
C LEU A 162 -14.43 0.60 -27.03
N ILE A 163 -15.38 1.47 -26.68
CA ILE A 163 -16.75 1.14 -26.26
C ILE A 163 -17.24 -0.07 -27.06
N ALA A 164 -17.29 -1.23 -26.39
CA ALA A 164 -17.80 -2.42 -27.01
C ALA A 164 -19.30 -2.21 -27.26
N ASP A 165 -19.68 -1.90 -28.51
CA ASP A 165 -21.06 -1.67 -28.97
C ASP A 165 -22.02 -2.87 -28.74
N ARG A 166 -21.52 -3.97 -28.15
CA ARG A 166 -22.23 -5.23 -28.01
C ARG A 166 -23.32 -5.21 -26.92
N PHE A 167 -23.30 -4.27 -25.98
CA PHE A 167 -24.22 -4.25 -24.83
C PHE A 167 -24.95 -2.91 -24.63
N THR A 168 -25.54 -2.38 -25.69
CA THR A 168 -26.26 -1.09 -25.71
C THR A 168 -27.46 -1.02 -24.75
N TRP A 169 -28.07 -2.16 -24.39
CA TRP A 169 -29.20 -2.22 -23.45
C TRP A 169 -28.77 -2.16 -21.98
N LEU A 170 -27.64 -2.81 -21.62
CA LEU A 170 -27.08 -2.72 -20.27
C LEU A 170 -26.48 -1.33 -20.01
N ASP A 171 -25.93 -0.68 -21.04
CA ASP A 171 -25.49 0.72 -21.03
C ASP A 171 -26.63 1.74 -20.84
N LYS A 172 -27.89 1.30 -21.00
CA LYS A 172 -29.08 2.12 -20.74
C LYS A 172 -29.56 2.01 -19.29
N ILE A 173 -29.28 0.88 -18.64
CA ILE A 173 -29.58 0.61 -17.22
C ILE A 173 -28.47 1.20 -16.34
N ILE A 174 -27.22 0.95 -16.70
CA ILE A 174 -26.06 1.60 -16.11
C ILE A 174 -25.91 2.90 -16.88
N ARG A 175 -26.37 4.05 -16.36
CA ARG A 175 -26.12 5.36 -16.98
C ARG A 175 -24.61 5.66 -17.05
N VAL A 176 -23.89 5.04 -17.97
CA VAL A 176 -22.51 5.38 -18.29
C VAL A 176 -22.57 6.69 -19.06
N LYS A 177 -22.58 7.80 -18.30
CA LYS A 177 -22.29 9.09 -18.89
C LYS A 177 -20.85 9.00 -19.41
N LYS A 178 -20.66 9.06 -20.73
CA LYS A 178 -19.34 9.31 -21.34
C LYS A 178 -18.78 10.58 -20.68
N MET A 179 -17.88 10.41 -19.72
CA MET A 179 -17.16 11.51 -19.10
C MET A 179 -15.79 11.58 -19.77
N ALA A 180 -15.45 12.78 -20.22
CA ALA A 180 -14.13 13.03 -20.77
C ALA A 180 -13.05 12.58 -19.75
N PRO A 181 -11.97 11.92 -20.22
CA PRO A 181 -10.88 11.50 -19.33
C PRO A 181 -10.38 12.71 -18.55
N VAL A 182 -10.35 12.57 -17.22
CA VAL A 182 -9.95 13.66 -16.33
C VAL A 182 -8.43 13.69 -16.28
N ASP A 183 -7.81 14.41 -17.22
CA ASP A 183 -6.36 14.49 -17.38
C ASP A 183 -5.65 15.33 -16.29
N THR A 184 -6.39 15.86 -15.31
CA THR A 184 -5.84 16.81 -14.32
C THR A 184 -6.21 16.46 -12.88
N ALA A 185 -5.20 16.37 -12.00
CA ALA A 185 -5.32 16.00 -10.59
C ALA A 185 -6.34 16.84 -9.78
N LYS A 186 -6.60 18.08 -10.19
CA LYS A 186 -7.59 18.97 -9.54
C LYS A 186 -9.04 18.54 -9.83
N GLY A 187 -9.30 17.96 -11.00
CA GLY A 187 -10.62 17.47 -11.39
C GLY A 187 -11.05 16.20 -10.65
N LEU A 188 -10.07 15.43 -10.16
CA LEU A 188 -10.30 14.18 -9.41
C LEU A 188 -10.95 14.45 -8.05
N PHE A 189 -10.55 15.53 -7.37
CA PHE A 189 -11.12 15.96 -6.08
C PHE A 189 -12.43 16.75 -6.19
N THR A 190 -12.82 17.20 -7.39
CA THR A 190 -14.07 17.96 -7.59
C THR A 190 -15.16 17.12 -8.27
N SER A 191 -14.81 15.93 -8.75
CA SER A 191 -15.77 15.03 -9.38
C SER A 191 -16.73 14.44 -8.34
N LYS A 192 -18.00 14.83 -8.44
CA LYS A 192 -19.09 14.35 -7.58
C LYS A 192 -19.25 12.83 -7.60
N ASN A 193 -18.87 12.18 -8.71
CA ASN A 193 -18.97 10.72 -8.86
C ASN A 193 -17.88 9.99 -8.06
N ILE A 194 -16.64 10.48 -8.10
CA ILE A 194 -15.51 9.91 -7.33
C ILE A 194 -15.73 10.13 -5.83
N LEU A 195 -16.24 11.31 -5.45
CA LEU A 195 -16.63 11.58 -4.07
C LEU A 195 -17.77 10.66 -3.60
N GLY A 196 -18.73 10.34 -4.47
CA GLY A 196 -19.83 9.40 -4.18
C GLY A 196 -19.33 7.97 -3.95
N ASP A 197 -18.47 7.46 -4.82
CA ASP A 197 -17.87 6.13 -4.67
C ASP A 197 -16.98 6.04 -3.42
N CYS A 198 -16.19 7.08 -3.13
CA CYS A 198 -15.44 7.16 -1.88
C CYS A 198 -16.36 7.10 -0.65
N LEU A 199 -17.51 7.80 -0.68
CA LEU A 199 -18.46 7.81 0.44
C LEU A 199 -19.13 6.44 0.64
N ALA A 200 -19.45 5.74 -0.44
CA ALA A 200 -20.02 4.40 -0.41
C ALA A 200 -19.04 3.36 0.16
N TYR A 201 -17.73 3.51 -0.05
CA TYR A 201 -16.71 2.66 0.56
C TYR A 201 -16.49 2.91 2.05
N PHE A 202 -16.97 4.03 2.59
CA PHE A 202 -16.81 4.43 3.98
C PHE A 202 -18.04 4.14 4.86
N MET A 203 -19.15 3.69 4.26
CA MET A 203 -20.41 3.35 4.94
C MET A 203 -20.53 1.84 5.11
#